data_AF-A0A1F8L500-F1
#
_entry.id   AF-A0A1F8L500-F1
#
_cell.length_a   1.000
_cell.length_b   1.000
_cell.length_c   1.000
_cell.angle_alpha   90.00
_cell.angle_beta   90.00
_cell.angle_gamma   90.00
#
_symmetry.space_group_name_H-M   'P 1'
#
loop_
_entity.id
_entity.type
_entity.pdbx_description
1 polymer ?
#
loop_
_entity_poly.entity_id
_entity_poly.type
_entity_poly.pdbx_seq_one_letter_code
_entity_poly.pdbx_strand_id
1 'polypeptide(L)'
;MIAWYRKTKYPGKRAGIILVTLAWLFSTIACSQGYVSTFDLTATALFSGGGAGSGEVLPSLEAPVDSAPVATVEPAVMATTLAAQDMPPTLLIETPEPTSPLTTPLPPILYYTQAGDTLPAVAIRFGVNQEEITSNEVFDVTGFIPAGKLLIIPNRLETTGPPDAIMPDSEIVYSPSALGFDIEAFVQEAGGYLAGYREYLADGWNSGARVIQKVAIENSINPRILLALVEFQAGWVYGQPANLAVTDYPLGFINKDKKGLYKQL
;
A
#
# COMPACT_ATOMS: atom_id res chain seq x y z
N MET A 1 -69.64 15.31 -60.09
CA MET A 1 -69.69 14.71 -58.74
C MET A 1 -68.28 14.30 -58.35
N ILE A 2 -67.60 15.09 -57.52
CA ILE A 2 -66.23 14.81 -57.07
C ILE A 2 -66.29 14.46 -55.59
N ALA A 3 -65.96 13.22 -55.28
CA ALA A 3 -65.94 12.66 -53.93
C ALA A 3 -64.73 13.17 -53.14
N TRP A 4 -64.96 13.59 -51.90
CA TRP A 4 -63.94 14.11 -50.99
C TRP A 4 -63.36 12.96 -50.16
N TYR A 5 -62.08 12.62 -50.35
CA TYR A 5 -61.38 11.61 -49.55
C TYR A 5 -60.65 12.28 -48.37
N ARG A 6 -61.09 11.98 -47.15
CA ARG A 6 -60.53 12.56 -45.91
C ARG A 6 -59.34 11.72 -45.45
N LYS A 7 -58.10 12.17 -45.71
CA LYS A 7 -56.88 11.52 -45.21
C LYS A 7 -56.74 11.72 -43.69
N THR A 8 -56.98 10.69 -42.90
CA THR A 8 -56.58 10.62 -41.48
C THR A 8 -55.07 10.41 -41.39
N LYS A 9 -54.33 11.43 -40.92
CA LYS A 9 -52.89 11.31 -40.64
C LYS A 9 -52.70 10.53 -39.34
N TYR A 10 -52.29 9.27 -39.45
CA TYR A 10 -51.92 8.43 -38.30
C TYR A 10 -50.59 8.95 -37.69
N PRO A 11 -50.53 9.34 -36.41
CA PRO A 11 -49.32 9.92 -35.81
C PRO A 11 -48.39 8.80 -35.31
N GLY A 12 -47.97 7.88 -36.19
CA GLY A 12 -47.15 6.72 -35.83
C GLY A 12 -45.83 7.09 -35.14
N LYS A 13 -45.26 8.26 -35.47
CA LYS A 13 -44.04 8.76 -34.81
C LYS A 13 -44.26 9.14 -33.34
N ARG A 14 -45.46 9.64 -32.98
CA ARG A 14 -45.78 10.02 -31.59
C ARG A 14 -46.05 8.78 -30.73
N ALA A 15 -46.71 7.77 -31.29
CA ALA A 15 -46.92 6.49 -30.63
C ALA A 15 -45.60 5.76 -30.34
N GLY A 16 -44.64 5.80 -31.29
CA GLY A 16 -43.30 5.24 -31.08
C GLY A 16 -42.53 5.91 -29.94
N ILE A 17 -42.56 7.24 -29.86
CA ILE A 17 -41.88 7.98 -28.78
C ILE A 17 -42.49 7.64 -27.41
N ILE A 18 -43.83 7.57 -27.32
CA ILE A 18 -44.52 7.24 -26.06
C ILE A 18 -44.16 5.83 -25.58
N LEU A 19 -44.11 4.85 -26.49
CA LEU A 19 -43.73 3.47 -26.15
C LEU A 19 -42.30 3.37 -25.64
N VAL A 20 -41.35 4.09 -26.26
CA VAL A 20 -39.95 4.11 -25.81
C VAL A 20 -39.82 4.79 -24.45
N THR A 21 -40.53 5.89 -24.21
CA THR A 21 -40.50 6.57 -22.90
C THR A 21 -41.11 5.72 -21.78
N LEU A 22 -42.21 4.99 -22.07
CA LEU A 22 -42.81 4.08 -21.09
C LEU A 22 -41.89 2.90 -20.76
N ALA A 23 -41.24 2.32 -21.76
CA ALA A 23 -40.28 1.24 -21.53
C ALA A 23 -39.09 1.71 -20.67
N TRP A 24 -38.60 2.93 -20.89
CA TRP A 24 -37.52 3.51 -20.10
C TRP A 24 -37.94 3.77 -18.64
N LEU A 25 -39.17 4.23 -18.43
CA LEU A 25 -39.72 4.53 -17.09
C LEU A 25 -40.06 3.26 -16.29
N PHE A 26 -40.49 2.18 -16.95
CA PHE A 26 -40.68 0.89 -16.29
C PHE A 26 -39.36 0.22 -15.88
N SER A 27 -38.27 0.46 -16.63
CA SER A 27 -36.96 -0.11 -16.32
C SER A 27 -36.31 0.50 -15.06
N THR A 28 -36.68 1.72 -14.65
CA THR A 28 -36.14 2.36 -13.43
C THR A 28 -36.90 1.98 -12.16
N ILE A 29 -38.15 1.51 -12.27
CA ILE A 29 -38.99 1.08 -11.13
C ILE A 29 -38.59 -0.33 -10.62
N ALA A 30 -37.92 -1.14 -11.44
CA ALA A 30 -37.51 -2.50 -11.08
C ALA A 30 -36.36 -2.58 -10.04
N CYS A 31 -35.66 -1.48 -9.76
CA CYS A 31 -34.53 -1.46 -8.80
C CYS A 31 -34.89 -0.86 -7.42
N SER A 32 -36.17 -0.58 -7.15
CA SER A 32 -36.63 -0.06 -5.84
C SER A 32 -37.53 -1.09 -5.14
N GLN A 33 -36.97 -2.25 -4.80
CA GLN A 33 -37.56 -3.15 -3.80
C GLN A 33 -36.52 -3.50 -2.73
N GLY A 34 -36.37 -2.58 -1.77
CA GLY A 34 -35.78 -2.84 -0.47
C GLY A 34 -36.81 -2.54 0.61
N TYR A 35 -37.72 -3.49 0.86
CA TYR A 35 -38.69 -3.36 1.95
C TYR A 35 -38.00 -3.78 3.25
N VAL A 36 -37.65 -2.81 4.10
CA VAL A 36 -37.14 -3.09 5.45
C VAL A 36 -38.34 -3.46 6.31
N SER A 37 -38.41 -4.70 6.78
CA SER A 37 -39.47 -5.14 7.69
C SER A 37 -39.16 -4.68 9.12
N THR A 38 -40.19 -4.33 9.89
CA THR A 38 -40.08 -3.83 11.27
C THR A 38 -39.53 -4.86 12.27
N PHE A 39 -39.28 -6.10 11.83
CA PHE A 39 -38.75 -7.18 12.67
C PHE A 39 -37.24 -7.04 12.94
N ASP A 40 -36.47 -6.38 12.05
CA ASP A 40 -35.01 -6.21 12.20
C ASP A 40 -34.61 -5.03 13.10
N LEU A 41 -35.56 -4.17 13.51
CA LEU A 41 -35.28 -3.03 14.39
C LEU A 41 -35.37 -3.36 15.88
N THR A 42 -35.68 -4.60 16.26
CA THR A 42 -35.85 -4.99 17.68
C THR A 42 -34.76 -5.92 18.24
N ALA A 43 -33.69 -6.18 17.49
CA ALA A 43 -32.65 -7.14 17.88
C ALA A 43 -31.31 -6.52 18.35
N THR A 44 -31.32 -5.39 19.08
CA THR A 44 -30.18 -4.97 19.96
C THR A 44 -30.65 -4.26 21.24
N ALA A 45 -31.83 -4.58 21.77
CA ALA A 45 -32.32 -4.06 23.05
C ALA A 45 -32.39 -5.13 24.17
N LEU A 46 -31.81 -6.32 23.95
CA LEU A 46 -31.77 -7.42 24.92
C LEU A 46 -30.34 -7.94 25.09
N PHE A 47 -29.43 -7.07 25.50
CA PHE A 47 -28.25 -7.49 26.28
C PHE A 47 -27.93 -6.37 27.28
N SER A 48 -28.64 -6.41 28.40
CA SER A 48 -28.31 -5.69 29.63
C SER A 48 -28.10 -6.72 30.74
N GLY A 49 -26.93 -6.65 31.36
CA GLY A 49 -26.56 -7.39 32.56
C GLY A 49 -25.03 -7.34 32.70
N GLY A 50 -24.43 -6.63 33.65
CA GLY A 50 -24.94 -5.77 34.71
C GLY A 50 -23.74 -5.07 35.38
N GLY A 51 -23.98 -4.11 36.27
CA GLY A 51 -22.91 -3.52 37.06
C GLY A 51 -23.22 -2.12 37.61
N ALA A 52 -23.92 -2.12 38.74
CA ALA A 52 -23.97 -1.15 39.84
C ALA A 52 -23.37 0.27 39.67
N GLY A 53 -24.21 1.28 39.95
CA GLY A 53 -23.77 2.64 40.23
C GLY A 53 -24.94 3.62 40.31
N SER A 54 -25.50 3.77 41.49
CA SER A 54 -26.66 4.59 41.88
C SER A 54 -26.54 6.10 41.62
N GLY A 55 -27.64 6.73 41.20
CA GLY A 55 -27.83 8.18 41.26
C GLY A 55 -29.07 8.68 40.51
N GLU A 56 -30.24 8.60 41.13
CA GLU A 56 -31.45 9.35 40.72
C GLU A 56 -31.26 10.85 40.99
N VAL A 57 -31.55 11.73 40.01
CA VAL A 57 -32.34 12.97 40.19
C VAL A 57 -33.03 13.35 38.86
N LEU A 58 -34.32 13.68 38.96
CA LEU A 58 -35.26 14.13 37.92
C LEU A 58 -34.93 15.50 37.29
N PRO A 59 -35.50 15.82 36.10
CA PRO A 59 -35.26 17.08 35.38
C PRO A 59 -36.21 18.20 35.80
N SER A 60 -35.73 19.44 35.84
CA SER A 60 -36.56 20.65 35.98
C SER A 60 -36.37 21.56 34.76
N LEU A 61 -37.46 21.78 34.05
CA LEU A 61 -37.62 22.73 32.94
C LEU A 61 -37.77 24.15 33.50
N GLU A 62 -37.00 25.12 33.01
CA GLU A 62 -37.42 26.52 33.01
C GLU A 62 -36.59 27.38 32.04
N ALA A 63 -37.33 28.10 31.18
CA ALA A 63 -36.99 29.30 30.42
C ALA A 63 -38.32 30.07 30.26
N PRO A 64 -38.43 31.32 29.73
CA PRO A 64 -37.43 32.33 29.33
C PRO A 64 -37.80 33.80 29.76
N VAL A 65 -36.90 34.79 29.58
CA VAL A 65 -37.11 36.22 29.17
C VAL A 65 -35.82 37.02 29.48
N ASP A 66 -35.38 38.10 28.82
CA ASP A 66 -35.62 38.82 27.56
C ASP A 66 -34.58 39.99 27.53
N SER A 67 -34.37 40.59 26.35
CA SER A 67 -33.85 41.94 26.06
C SER A 67 -32.34 42.15 25.82
N ALA A 68 -32.05 42.55 24.57
CA ALA A 68 -30.80 42.98 23.95
C ALA A 68 -30.42 44.46 24.34
N PRO A 69 -29.34 45.14 23.85
CA PRO A 69 -28.81 45.11 22.47
C PRO A 69 -27.28 45.13 22.25
N VAL A 70 -26.92 44.56 21.09
CA VAL A 70 -25.85 44.86 20.13
C VAL A 70 -24.83 45.97 20.46
N ALA A 71 -23.55 45.58 20.47
CA ALA A 71 -22.44 46.45 20.07
C ALA A 71 -21.51 45.67 19.11
N THR A 72 -21.47 46.17 17.87
CA THR A 72 -20.57 45.78 16.78
C THR A 72 -19.13 46.13 17.11
N VAL A 73 -18.21 45.16 16.99
CA VAL A 73 -16.79 45.45 16.74
C VAL A 73 -16.25 44.47 15.68
N GLU A 74 -15.80 45.05 14.57
CA GLU A 74 -15.14 44.48 13.40
C GLU A 74 -13.72 43.96 13.75
N PRO A 75 -13.13 43.01 12.98
CA PRO A 75 -12.13 42.10 13.52
C PRO A 75 -10.74 42.73 13.60
N ALA A 76 -10.12 42.62 14.76
CA ALA A 76 -8.69 42.85 14.91
C ALA A 76 -7.93 41.69 14.25
N VAL A 77 -7.28 42.02 13.13
CA VAL A 77 -6.23 41.22 12.49
C VAL A 77 -5.13 40.90 13.50
N MET A 78 -5.18 39.72 14.11
CA MET A 78 -4.01 39.16 14.76
C MET A 78 -3.09 38.66 13.67
N ALA A 79 -2.02 39.41 13.43
CA ALA A 79 -0.84 38.90 12.76
C ALA A 79 -0.32 37.72 13.58
N THR A 80 -0.65 36.49 13.17
CA THR A 80 0.03 35.29 13.63
C THR A 80 1.44 35.35 13.05
N THR A 81 2.36 35.75 13.90
CA THR A 81 3.80 35.62 13.68
C THR A 81 4.07 34.16 13.32
N LEU A 82 4.61 33.96 12.13
CA LEU A 82 5.15 32.69 11.64
C LEU A 82 6.31 32.31 12.56
N ALA A 83 6.01 31.58 13.63
CA ALA A 83 7.01 30.84 14.37
C ALA A 83 7.53 29.76 13.41
N ALA A 84 8.71 30.01 12.84
CA ALA A 84 9.52 28.98 12.22
C ALA A 84 9.64 27.86 13.25
N GLN A 85 8.92 26.76 13.02
CA GLN A 85 9.16 25.54 13.78
C GLN A 85 10.54 25.07 13.35
N ASP A 86 11.45 25.15 14.32
CA ASP A 86 12.80 24.63 14.28
C ASP A 86 12.69 23.14 13.98
N MET A 87 12.86 22.79 12.70
CA MET A 87 12.89 21.40 12.28
C MET A 87 14.18 20.84 12.86
N PRO A 88 14.12 19.80 13.73
CA PRO A 88 15.35 19.19 14.20
C PRO A 88 16.11 18.69 12.96
N PRO A 89 17.43 18.90 12.87
CA PRO A 89 18.18 18.45 11.71
C PRO A 89 17.99 16.94 11.59
N THR A 90 17.41 16.50 10.48
CA THR A 90 17.50 15.11 10.04
C THR A 90 18.99 14.79 9.97
N LEU A 91 19.48 14.00 10.92
CA LEU A 91 20.83 13.47 10.88
C LEU A 91 20.88 12.46 9.73
N LEU A 92 21.26 12.94 8.53
CA LEU A 92 21.78 12.07 7.50
C LEU A 92 23.09 11.53 8.04
N ILE A 93 23.06 10.30 8.57
CA ILE A 93 24.27 9.56 8.87
C ILE A 93 24.84 9.15 7.50
N GLU A 94 25.61 10.03 6.89
CA GLU A 94 26.47 9.67 5.78
C GLU A 94 27.52 8.73 6.35
N THR A 95 27.34 7.43 6.10
CA THR A 95 28.40 6.46 6.34
C THR A 95 29.54 6.84 5.40
N PRO A 96 30.76 7.11 5.91
CA PRO A 96 31.86 7.51 5.05
C PRO A 96 32.17 6.36 4.09
N GLU A 97 31.93 6.61 2.80
CA GLU A 97 32.35 5.70 1.74
C GLU A 97 33.89 5.70 1.70
N PRO A 98 34.56 4.55 1.86
CA PRO A 98 36.01 4.51 1.81
C PRO A 98 36.48 4.79 0.38
N THR A 99 36.96 5.99 0.13
CA THR A 99 37.71 6.31 -1.09
C THR A 99 39.02 5.52 -1.08
N SER A 100 39.04 4.37 -1.76
CA SER A 100 40.25 3.60 -1.96
C SER A 100 41.13 4.30 -3.01
N PRO A 101 42.42 4.55 -2.72
CA PRO A 101 43.34 5.02 -3.75
C PRO A 101 43.53 3.92 -4.80
N LEU A 102 43.25 4.24 -6.06
CA LEU A 102 43.64 3.41 -7.21
C LEU A 102 45.13 3.05 -7.08
N THR A 103 45.45 1.77 -7.32
CA THR A 103 46.74 1.18 -7.75
C THR A 103 47.40 0.09 -6.89
N THR A 104 46.82 -0.37 -5.77
CA THR A 104 47.27 -1.64 -5.16
C THR A 104 46.36 -2.79 -5.58
N PRO A 105 46.86 -3.87 -6.23
CA PRO A 105 46.04 -5.03 -6.52
C PRO A 105 45.54 -5.63 -5.21
N LEU A 106 44.22 -5.84 -5.10
CA LEU A 106 43.62 -6.46 -3.93
C LEU A 106 44.15 -7.90 -3.79
N PRO A 107 44.25 -8.43 -2.55
CA PRO A 107 44.64 -9.82 -2.36
C PRO A 107 43.67 -10.75 -3.10
N PRO A 108 44.17 -11.84 -3.69
CA PRO A 108 43.32 -12.79 -4.42
C PRO A 108 42.29 -13.43 -3.50
N ILE A 109 41.13 -13.76 -4.06
CA ILE A 109 40.04 -14.45 -3.37
C ILE A 109 40.35 -15.95 -3.36
N LEU A 110 40.35 -16.55 -2.16
CA LEU A 110 40.45 -17.98 -1.97
C LEU A 110 39.04 -18.57 -1.96
N TYR A 111 38.67 -19.27 -3.04
CA TYR A 111 37.34 -19.83 -3.22
C TYR A 111 37.37 -21.35 -3.16
N TYR A 112 36.58 -21.93 -2.26
CA TYR A 112 36.34 -23.37 -2.21
C TYR A 112 35.09 -23.69 -3.04
N THR A 113 35.27 -24.49 -4.08
CA THR A 113 34.19 -24.85 -5.00
C THR A 113 33.03 -25.53 -4.30
N GLN A 114 31.83 -25.27 -4.79
CA GLN A 114 30.59 -25.86 -4.34
C GLN A 114 30.11 -26.91 -5.35
N ALA A 115 29.17 -27.77 -4.93
CA ALA A 115 28.58 -28.74 -5.83
C ALA A 115 27.83 -28.03 -6.97
N GLY A 116 28.18 -28.37 -8.22
CA GLY A 116 27.60 -27.75 -9.41
C GLY A 116 28.43 -26.61 -10.01
N ASP A 117 29.56 -26.23 -9.40
CA ASP A 117 30.45 -25.22 -9.96
C ASP A 117 31.10 -25.69 -11.27
N THR A 118 31.28 -24.75 -12.20
CA THR A 118 32.06 -24.90 -13.42
C THR A 118 33.00 -23.70 -13.55
N LEU A 119 34.15 -23.87 -14.21
CA LEU A 119 35.12 -22.76 -14.40
C LEU A 119 34.47 -21.52 -15.06
N PRO A 120 33.64 -21.65 -16.12
CA PRO A 120 32.97 -20.52 -16.72
C PRO A 120 32.01 -19.78 -15.77
N ALA A 121 31.23 -20.52 -14.97
CA ALA A 121 30.27 -19.91 -14.04
C ALA A 121 30.98 -19.14 -12.91
N VAL A 122 32.07 -19.72 -12.37
CA VAL A 122 32.89 -19.06 -11.35
C VAL A 122 33.57 -17.81 -11.94
N ALA A 123 34.14 -17.88 -13.13
CA ALA A 123 34.76 -16.74 -13.79
C ALA A 123 33.80 -15.56 -13.95
N ILE A 124 32.56 -15.82 -14.40
CA ILE A 124 31.50 -14.81 -14.51
C ILE A 124 31.16 -14.20 -13.15
N ARG A 125 30.98 -15.03 -12.12
CA ARG A 125 30.63 -14.57 -10.77
C ARG A 125 31.64 -13.58 -10.20
N PHE A 126 32.92 -13.78 -10.49
CA PHE A 126 34.00 -12.93 -9.98
C PHE A 126 34.49 -11.88 -10.97
N GLY A 127 33.88 -11.78 -12.17
CA GLY A 127 34.26 -10.80 -13.19
C GLY A 127 35.67 -10.98 -13.74
N VAL A 128 36.15 -12.22 -13.81
CA VAL A 128 37.50 -12.58 -14.32
C VAL A 128 37.40 -13.46 -15.56
N ASN A 129 38.50 -13.59 -16.31
CA ASN A 129 38.61 -14.60 -17.36
C ASN A 129 38.97 -15.97 -16.76
N GLN A 130 38.60 -17.06 -17.43
CA GLN A 130 38.80 -18.42 -16.92
C GLN A 130 40.29 -18.77 -16.77
N GLU A 131 41.12 -18.25 -17.67
CA GLU A 131 42.56 -18.45 -17.71
C GLU A 131 43.29 -17.76 -16.56
N GLU A 132 42.62 -16.81 -15.90
CA GLU A 132 43.15 -16.11 -14.73
C GLU A 132 42.86 -16.85 -13.42
N ILE A 133 41.96 -17.84 -13.44
CA ILE A 133 41.67 -18.69 -12.27
C ILE A 133 42.75 -19.75 -12.18
N THR A 134 43.44 -19.81 -11.04
CA THR A 134 44.49 -20.80 -10.80
C THR A 134 44.08 -21.81 -9.74
N SER A 135 44.54 -23.05 -9.87
CA SER A 135 44.30 -24.12 -8.91
C SER A 135 45.52 -25.04 -8.81
N ASN A 136 45.58 -25.83 -7.74
CA ASN A 136 46.58 -26.89 -7.56
C ASN A 136 46.26 -28.14 -8.41
N GLU A 137 45.02 -28.27 -8.88
CA GLU A 137 44.54 -29.38 -9.69
C GLU A 137 44.14 -28.90 -11.10
N VAL A 138 44.18 -29.81 -12.08
CA VAL A 138 43.73 -29.52 -13.46
C VAL A 138 42.28 -29.95 -13.59
N PHE A 139 41.43 -29.02 -14.03
CA PHE A 139 40.00 -29.27 -14.27
C PHE A 139 39.67 -29.15 -15.77
N ASP A 140 38.65 -29.89 -16.20
CA ASP A 140 38.07 -29.70 -17.52
C ASP A 140 37.37 -28.32 -17.57
N VAL A 141 37.71 -27.53 -18.59
CA VAL A 141 37.18 -26.18 -18.83
C VAL A 141 35.65 -26.19 -19.00
N THR A 142 35.09 -27.30 -19.48
CA THR A 142 33.65 -27.46 -19.73
C THR A 142 32.95 -28.37 -18.72
N GLY A 143 33.71 -28.98 -17.81
CA GLY A 143 33.21 -29.95 -16.85
C GLY A 143 32.81 -29.33 -15.51
N PHE A 144 32.14 -30.15 -14.70
CA PHE A 144 31.89 -29.82 -13.28
C PHE A 144 33.16 -29.97 -12.47
N ILE A 145 33.40 -29.01 -11.58
CA ILE A 145 34.48 -29.07 -10.59
C ILE A 145 33.93 -29.77 -9.34
N PRO A 146 34.63 -30.78 -8.79
CA PRO A 146 34.24 -31.37 -7.51
C PRO A 146 34.16 -30.31 -6.41
N ALA A 147 33.27 -30.48 -5.44
CA ALA A 147 33.17 -29.57 -4.31
C ALA A 147 34.42 -29.61 -3.41
N GLY A 148 34.74 -28.50 -2.75
CA GLY A 148 35.83 -28.36 -1.80
C GLY A 148 37.22 -28.14 -2.42
N LYS A 149 37.31 -27.87 -3.73
CA LYS A 149 38.57 -27.58 -4.43
C LYS A 149 38.93 -26.10 -4.30
N LEU A 150 40.21 -25.80 -4.09
CA LEU A 150 40.69 -24.44 -3.95
C LEU A 150 40.93 -23.82 -5.33
N LEU A 151 40.25 -22.71 -5.59
CA LEU A 151 40.51 -21.80 -6.70
C LEU A 151 41.08 -20.48 -6.14
N ILE A 152 42.16 -20.02 -6.74
CA ILE A 152 42.76 -18.72 -6.46
C ILE A 152 42.31 -17.77 -7.57
N ILE A 153 41.50 -16.79 -7.21
CA ILE A 153 40.80 -15.90 -8.14
C ILE A 153 41.32 -14.48 -7.96
N PRO A 154 41.76 -13.78 -9.03
CA PRO A 154 42.13 -12.38 -8.94
C PRO A 154 40.97 -11.54 -8.41
N ASN A 155 41.24 -10.69 -7.43
CA ASN A 155 40.22 -9.83 -6.88
C ASN A 155 40.05 -8.57 -7.73
N ARG A 156 39.06 -8.61 -8.61
CA ARG A 156 38.60 -7.48 -9.43
C ARG A 156 37.26 -6.92 -8.96
N LEU A 157 36.72 -7.47 -7.88
CA LEU A 157 35.50 -6.95 -7.29
C LEU A 157 35.84 -5.58 -6.68
N GLU A 158 35.07 -4.57 -7.06
CA GLU A 158 35.12 -3.26 -6.40
C GLU A 158 34.48 -3.37 -5.00
N THR A 159 34.03 -2.25 -4.44
CA THR A 159 33.26 -2.24 -3.20
C THR A 159 32.03 -3.15 -3.33
N THR A 160 32.03 -4.26 -2.59
CA THR A 160 30.84 -5.11 -2.43
C THR A 160 29.97 -4.56 -1.30
N GLY A 161 28.68 -4.94 -1.31
CA GLY A 161 27.77 -4.61 -0.21
C GLY A 161 28.26 -5.17 1.14
N PRO A 162 27.71 -4.68 2.27
CA PRO A 162 28.06 -5.16 3.59
C PRO A 162 27.84 -6.68 3.69
N PRO A 163 28.75 -7.43 4.34
CA PRO A 163 28.65 -8.89 4.43
C PRO A 163 27.40 -9.37 5.16
N ASP A 164 26.85 -8.54 6.05
CA ASP A 164 25.69 -8.88 6.88
C ASP A 164 24.36 -8.38 6.27
N ALA A 165 24.40 -7.66 5.14
CA ALA A 165 23.20 -7.19 4.44
C ALA A 165 22.58 -8.31 3.59
N ILE A 166 22.31 -9.46 4.22
CA ILE A 166 21.73 -10.64 3.59
C ILE A 166 20.26 -10.71 4.00
N MET A 167 19.36 -10.69 3.01
CA MET A 167 17.94 -10.96 3.20
C MET A 167 17.65 -12.39 2.73
N PRO A 168 17.06 -13.28 3.55
CA PRO A 168 16.70 -14.61 3.08
C PRO A 168 15.48 -14.53 2.15
N ASP A 169 15.40 -15.43 1.18
CA ASP A 169 14.32 -15.47 0.17
C ASP A 169 12.91 -15.53 0.79
N SER A 170 12.81 -16.08 2.00
CA SER A 170 11.57 -16.14 2.79
C SER A 170 11.01 -14.77 3.20
N GLU A 171 11.83 -13.72 3.21
CA GLU A 171 11.36 -12.34 3.46
C GLU A 171 10.77 -11.69 2.21
N ILE A 172 10.95 -12.29 1.02
CA ILE A 172 10.37 -11.81 -0.23
C ILE A 172 9.10 -12.61 -0.55
N VAL A 173 9.15 -13.94 -0.47
CA VAL A 173 8.04 -14.82 -0.86
C VAL A 173 7.08 -15.02 0.30
N TYR A 174 5.77 -14.93 0.03
CA TYR A 174 4.75 -15.26 1.01
C TYR A 174 4.73 -16.78 1.29
N SER A 175 5.39 -17.16 2.38
CA SER A 175 5.66 -18.54 2.77
C SER A 175 5.26 -18.79 4.23
N PRO A 176 5.39 -20.03 4.76
CA PRO A 176 5.07 -20.33 6.16
C PRO A 176 5.74 -19.42 7.19
N SER A 177 6.87 -18.79 6.83
CA SER A 177 7.58 -17.80 7.67
C SER A 177 6.74 -16.58 8.05
N ALA A 178 5.68 -16.27 7.28
CA ALA A 178 4.79 -15.14 7.54
C ALA A 178 3.51 -15.53 8.31
N LEU A 179 3.27 -16.82 8.62
CA LEU A 179 2.00 -17.27 9.24
C LEU A 179 1.75 -16.69 10.64
N GLY A 180 2.80 -16.39 11.40
CA GLY A 180 2.70 -15.81 12.74
C GLY A 180 2.57 -14.28 12.75
N PHE A 181 2.53 -13.62 11.59
CA PHE A 181 2.48 -12.17 11.51
C PHE A 181 1.05 -11.66 11.36
N ASP A 182 0.52 -11.07 12.43
CA ASP A 182 -0.77 -10.39 12.42
C ASP A 182 -0.61 -8.95 11.89
N ILE A 183 -0.99 -8.76 10.63
CA ILE A 183 -0.86 -7.48 9.92
C ILE A 183 -1.78 -6.42 10.55
N GLU A 184 -2.99 -6.80 10.95
CA GLU A 184 -3.96 -5.84 11.50
C GLU A 184 -3.48 -5.37 12.87
N ALA A 185 -3.10 -6.30 13.76
CA ALA A 185 -2.54 -5.93 15.06
C ALA A 185 -1.30 -5.04 14.93
N PHE A 186 -0.36 -5.39 14.03
CA PHE A 186 0.85 -4.62 13.80
C PHE A 186 0.56 -3.20 13.30
N VAL A 187 -0.32 -3.05 12.31
CA VAL A 187 -0.68 -1.74 11.74
C VAL A 187 -1.40 -0.88 12.78
N GLN A 188 -2.30 -1.47 13.58
CA GLN A 188 -2.99 -0.74 14.64
C GLN A 188 -2.05 -0.32 15.77
N GLU A 189 -1.07 -1.16 16.13
CA GLU A 189 -0.04 -0.82 17.13
C GLU A 189 0.90 0.29 16.63
N ALA A 190 1.28 0.26 15.34
CA ALA A 190 2.13 1.29 14.73
C ALA A 190 1.45 2.67 14.72
N GLY A 191 0.13 2.73 14.57
CA GLY A 191 -0.68 3.94 14.77
C GLY A 191 -0.49 5.04 13.70
N GLY A 192 0.18 4.76 12.59
CA GLY A 192 0.33 5.69 11.47
C GLY A 192 -0.92 5.84 10.61
N TYR A 193 -0.78 6.53 9.48
CA TYR A 193 -1.85 6.77 8.51
C TYR A 193 -2.55 5.48 8.04
N LEU A 194 -1.79 4.40 7.86
CA LEU A 194 -2.30 3.10 7.40
C LEU A 194 -3.34 2.49 8.36
N ALA A 195 -3.27 2.78 9.65
CA ALA A 195 -4.20 2.28 10.67
C ALA A 195 -5.63 2.85 10.50
N GLY A 196 -5.73 4.11 10.06
CA GLY A 196 -7.00 4.76 9.74
C GLY A 196 -7.43 4.59 8.27
N TYR A 197 -6.53 4.13 7.41
CA TYR A 197 -6.75 4.03 5.98
C TYR A 197 -7.80 2.98 5.64
N ARG A 198 -8.62 3.31 4.64
CA ARG A 198 -9.67 2.45 4.12
C ARG A 198 -9.89 2.72 2.64
N GLU A 199 -9.99 1.64 1.86
CA GLU A 199 -10.17 1.68 0.40
C GLU A 199 -11.37 0.81 0.01
N TYR A 200 -12.14 1.26 -0.98
CA TYR A 200 -13.25 0.47 -1.52
C TYR A 200 -12.77 -0.33 -2.74
N LEU A 201 -12.84 -1.66 -2.63
CA LEU A 201 -12.47 -2.61 -3.68
C LEU A 201 -13.70 -3.41 -4.15
N ALA A 202 -13.50 -4.37 -5.05
CA ALA A 202 -14.58 -5.19 -5.59
C ALA A 202 -15.34 -6.01 -4.53
N ASP A 203 -14.70 -6.33 -3.41
CA ASP A 203 -15.26 -7.06 -2.26
C ASP A 203 -15.75 -6.13 -1.13
N GLY A 204 -15.74 -4.81 -1.35
CA GLY A 204 -16.26 -3.81 -0.42
C GLY A 204 -15.18 -2.97 0.25
N TRP A 205 -15.50 -2.43 1.43
CA TRP A 205 -14.55 -1.63 2.22
C TRP A 205 -13.48 -2.50 2.85
N ASN A 206 -12.22 -2.16 2.63
CA ASN A 206 -11.06 -2.85 3.17
C ASN A 206 -10.20 -1.87 4.01
N SER A 207 -9.70 -2.31 5.16
CA SER A 207 -8.68 -1.58 5.94
C SER A 207 -7.33 -1.57 5.22
N GLY A 208 -6.42 -0.67 5.59
CA GLY A 208 -5.05 -0.68 5.07
C GLY A 208 -4.35 -2.04 5.26
N ALA A 209 -4.45 -2.63 6.45
CA ALA A 209 -3.93 -3.98 6.71
C ALA A 209 -4.57 -5.05 5.83
N ARG A 210 -5.89 -4.98 5.60
CA ARG A 210 -6.58 -5.91 4.71
C ARG A 210 -6.15 -5.79 3.26
N VAL A 211 -5.87 -4.57 2.78
CA VAL A 211 -5.30 -4.32 1.45
C VAL A 211 -3.91 -4.94 1.34
N ILE A 212 -3.01 -4.73 2.32
CA ILE A 212 -1.68 -5.37 2.34
C ILE A 212 -1.83 -6.91 2.27
N GLN A 213 -2.71 -7.48 3.08
CA GLN A 213 -2.93 -8.92 3.11
C GLN A 213 -3.44 -9.45 1.77
N LYS A 214 -4.34 -8.71 1.12
CA LYS A 214 -4.86 -9.05 -0.21
C LYS A 214 -3.73 -9.08 -1.25
N VAL A 215 -2.92 -8.02 -1.32
CA VAL A 215 -1.76 -7.95 -2.24
C VAL A 215 -0.77 -9.06 -1.96
N ALA A 216 -0.46 -9.34 -0.69
CA ALA A 216 0.45 -10.39 -0.28
C ALA A 216 0.02 -11.77 -0.81
N ILE A 217 -1.27 -12.09 -0.69
CA ILE A 217 -1.86 -13.33 -1.20
C ILE A 217 -1.83 -13.36 -2.73
N GLU A 218 -2.32 -12.30 -3.38
CA GLU A 218 -2.51 -12.26 -4.83
C GLU A 218 -1.19 -12.29 -5.60
N ASN A 219 -0.12 -11.72 -5.04
CA ASN A 219 1.20 -11.67 -5.68
C ASN A 219 2.24 -12.60 -5.04
N SER A 220 1.86 -13.38 -4.01
CA SER A 220 2.77 -14.24 -3.24
C SER A 220 3.98 -13.48 -2.67
N ILE A 221 3.75 -12.26 -2.18
CA ILE A 221 4.78 -11.39 -1.58
C ILE A 221 4.60 -11.33 -0.06
N ASN A 222 5.68 -11.44 0.70
CA ASN A 222 5.63 -11.38 2.15
C ASN A 222 5.05 -10.02 2.63
N PRO A 223 4.04 -10.01 3.52
CA PRO A 223 3.42 -8.75 3.97
C PRO A 223 4.39 -7.81 4.71
N ARG A 224 5.46 -8.33 5.31
CA ARG A 224 6.45 -7.51 6.01
C ARG A 224 7.21 -6.59 5.06
N ILE A 225 7.60 -7.10 3.89
CA ILE A 225 8.30 -6.27 2.89
C ILE A 225 7.36 -5.24 2.25
N LEU A 226 6.07 -5.59 2.07
CA LEU A 226 5.07 -4.63 1.59
C LEU A 226 4.88 -3.47 2.58
N LEU A 227 4.77 -3.76 3.88
CA LEU A 227 4.69 -2.74 4.92
C LEU A 227 5.96 -1.89 4.98
N ALA A 228 7.13 -2.52 4.91
CA ALA A 228 8.42 -1.82 4.88
C ALA A 228 8.53 -0.89 3.67
N LEU A 229 8.06 -1.32 2.49
CA LEU A 229 8.06 -0.52 1.27
C LEU A 229 7.13 0.69 1.40
N VAL A 230 5.92 0.46 1.92
CA VAL A 230 4.92 1.53 2.16
C VAL A 230 5.42 2.54 3.19
N GLU A 231 6.11 2.09 4.23
CA GLU A 231 6.76 2.98 5.19
C GLU A 231 7.90 3.76 4.55
N PHE A 232 8.80 3.09 3.83
CA PHE A 232 9.96 3.72 3.23
C PHE A 232 9.58 4.78 2.17
N GLN A 233 8.55 4.51 1.37
CA GLN A 233 8.13 5.43 0.30
C GLN A 233 7.17 6.51 0.78
N ALA A 234 6.24 6.17 1.68
CA ALA A 234 5.12 7.04 2.02
C ALA A 234 5.04 7.45 3.49
N GLY A 235 5.76 6.77 4.39
CA GLY A 235 5.69 6.98 5.83
C GLY A 235 4.32 6.62 6.43
N TRP A 236 3.55 5.73 5.79
CA TRP A 236 2.17 5.45 6.23
C TRP A 236 2.07 4.55 7.45
N VAL A 237 3.07 3.73 7.76
CA VAL A 237 2.97 2.73 8.84
C VAL A 237 3.15 3.39 10.19
N TYR A 238 4.18 4.24 10.35
CA TYR A 238 4.48 4.90 11.62
C TYR A 238 4.19 6.42 11.62
N GLY A 239 3.95 7.00 10.45
CA GLY A 239 3.81 8.45 10.29
C GLY A 239 2.53 8.87 9.57
N GLN A 240 2.60 10.05 8.96
CA GLN A 240 1.56 10.63 8.12
C GLN A 240 2.15 11.01 6.76
N PRO A 241 1.38 10.89 5.66
CA PRO A 241 1.86 11.27 4.33
C PRO A 241 2.24 12.75 4.28
N ALA A 242 3.39 13.05 3.68
CA ALA A 242 3.93 14.42 3.63
C ALA A 242 3.09 15.39 2.78
N ASN A 243 2.37 14.88 1.77
CA ASN A 243 1.51 15.66 0.88
C ASN A 243 0.45 14.79 0.21
N LEU A 244 -0.50 15.44 -0.47
CA LEU A 244 -1.63 14.77 -1.14
C LEU A 244 -1.20 13.79 -2.25
N ALA A 245 -0.06 14.01 -2.91
CA ALA A 245 0.41 13.09 -3.95
C ALA A 245 0.85 11.76 -3.32
N VAL A 246 1.56 11.81 -2.19
CA VAL A 246 1.94 10.62 -1.41
C VAL A 246 0.70 9.94 -0.78
N THR A 247 -0.32 10.71 -0.42
CA THR A 247 -1.61 10.16 0.04
C THR A 247 -2.35 9.37 -1.05
N ASP A 248 -2.29 9.82 -2.30
CA ASP A 248 -2.99 9.15 -3.41
C ASP A 248 -2.14 8.06 -4.09
N TYR A 249 -0.81 8.23 -4.06
CA TYR A 249 0.18 7.39 -4.74
C TYR A 249 1.33 7.05 -3.78
N PRO A 250 1.11 6.18 -2.78
CA PRO A 250 2.12 5.81 -1.79
C PRO A 250 3.42 5.24 -2.38
N LEU A 251 3.42 4.67 -3.59
CA LEU A 251 4.65 4.21 -4.26
C LEU A 251 5.15 5.18 -5.36
N GLY A 252 4.60 6.40 -5.42
CA GLY A 252 5.07 7.47 -6.30
C GLY A 252 4.67 7.34 -7.77
N PHE A 253 3.91 6.31 -8.17
CA PHE A 253 3.47 6.17 -9.56
C PHE A 253 2.19 6.97 -9.82
N ILE A 254 2.36 8.23 -10.23
CA ILE A 254 1.28 9.20 -10.43
C ILE A 254 0.50 8.89 -11.72
N ASN A 255 -0.56 8.10 -11.60
CA ASN A 255 -1.50 7.81 -12.67
C ASN A 255 -2.92 7.67 -12.10
N LYS A 256 -3.90 8.40 -12.65
CA LYS A 256 -5.29 8.42 -12.17
C LYS A 256 -5.90 7.02 -12.03
N ASP A 257 -5.55 6.09 -12.91
CA ASP A 257 -6.07 4.72 -12.89
C ASP A 257 -5.41 3.84 -11.82
N LYS A 258 -4.30 4.29 -11.25
CA LYS A 258 -3.46 3.62 -10.24
C LYS A 258 -3.50 4.29 -8.87
N LYS A 259 -4.46 5.19 -8.62
CA LYS A 259 -4.70 5.76 -7.30
C LYS A 259 -5.13 4.68 -6.30
N GLY A 260 -4.68 4.80 -5.05
CA GLY A 260 -5.03 3.90 -3.95
C GLY A 260 -3.92 2.90 -3.63
N LEU A 261 -3.93 2.38 -2.40
CA LEU A 261 -2.86 1.50 -1.91
C LEU A 261 -2.81 0.19 -2.71
N TYR A 262 -3.98 -0.41 -2.96
CA TYR A 262 -4.07 -1.70 -3.65
C TYR A 262 -3.49 -1.68 -5.06
N LYS A 263 -3.62 -0.57 -5.78
CA LYS A 263 -3.15 -0.45 -7.17
C LYS A 263 -1.71 0.03 -7.30
N GLN A 264 -1.16 0.60 -6.22
CA GLN A 264 0.22 1.03 -6.17
C GLN A 264 1.13 -0.14 -5.84
N LEU A 265 0.71 -1.02 -4.93
CA LEU A 265 1.37 -2.29 -4.66
C LEU A 265 1.11 -3.32 -5.77
#